data_AF-A0A519UEY9-F1
#
_entry.id   AF-A0A519UEY9-F1
#
_cell.length_a   1.000
_cell.length_b   1.000
_cell.length_c   1.000
_cell.angle_alpha   90.00
_cell.angle_beta   90.00
_cell.angle_gamma   90.00
#
_symmetry.space_group_name_H-M   'P 1'
#
loop_
_entity.id
_entity.type
_entity.pdbx_description
1 polymer ?
#
loop_
_entity_poly.entity_id
_entity_poly.type
_entity_poly.pdbx_seq_one_letter_code
_entity_poly.pdbx_strand_id
1 'polypeptide(L)'
;FDDAMTANGDVITIKMDYSYIVPKVGSDRTGHLTTKNGEIYAIAQWYPKMCVYDDVTGWNTLPYWGAGEFYCEFGDINYSVTVPSSHIVMGSGALLNPKEVFTTTQQQRWAQAANSDATVQIRTVAEVTDPASRPSGKPTLTWKFRIENARDVAWSSSKAFVLDAARINLPSGKKSLAVSAHPVESAGRDSYGRGVEYVKASIEHYSKKWTEYPYPMAVNVATNIGGMEYPGIVFCGWTAKNGSAWGVIDHEFGHTWYPMIVGSNERKYGWMDEGFNTFINTLSSAEFNNGEYKEGVTNMHNIGARVIGNPAFENIMLIPDGMKEQNIGVNLYSKTGWGLHLLRDQILGADRFDYAFREYTKQWSFKHPTPFDFFRSMDNAAGEDLSWFWKSWFVNNWKMDQGITDVKPVLTNGVVTRTDITVANLERMPMPIILEVKTKSGRTDMIKVPVDVWMRNTSWAVRYMGSEEVISVTLDPQKVLPDANATNNT
;
A
#
# COMPACT_ATOMS: atom_id res chain seq x y z
N PHE A 1 24.66 -33.28 5.55
CA PHE A 1 23.51 -33.39 6.46
C PHE A 1 22.66 -34.45 5.82
N ASP A 2 22.85 -35.71 6.20
CA ASP A 2 22.45 -36.86 5.34
C ASP A 2 21.21 -37.57 5.86
N ASP A 3 20.73 -37.20 7.05
CA ASP A 3 19.47 -37.67 7.62
C ASP A 3 18.39 -36.59 7.43
N ALA A 4 17.20 -37.03 7.03
CA ALA A 4 16.03 -36.15 6.96
C ALA A 4 15.66 -35.66 8.38
N MET A 5 15.33 -34.38 8.50
CA MET A 5 14.82 -33.83 9.76
C MET A 5 13.55 -34.57 10.18
N THR A 6 13.42 -34.83 11.47
CA THR A 6 12.20 -35.40 12.04
C THR A 6 11.04 -34.41 11.91
N ALA A 7 9.83 -34.92 11.65
CA ALA A 7 8.65 -34.08 11.71
C ALA A 7 8.46 -33.55 13.15
N ASN A 8 8.23 -32.24 13.28
CA ASN A 8 7.90 -31.54 14.54
C ASN A 8 9.05 -31.24 15.54
N GLY A 9 10.27 -30.88 15.13
CA GLY A 9 11.11 -30.15 16.10
C GLY A 9 12.63 -30.19 16.03
N ASP A 10 13.26 -30.59 14.93
CA ASP A 10 14.71 -30.44 14.83
C ASP A 10 15.06 -28.95 14.71
N VAL A 11 15.90 -28.46 15.63
CA VAL A 11 16.42 -27.08 15.60
C VAL A 11 17.79 -27.09 14.93
N ILE A 12 17.90 -26.40 13.79
CA ILE A 12 19.19 -26.17 13.13
C ILE A 12 19.68 -24.76 13.49
N THR A 13 20.92 -24.67 13.96
CA THR A 13 21.59 -23.39 14.15
C THR A 13 22.61 -23.17 13.04
N ILE A 14 22.39 -22.13 12.23
CA ILE A 14 23.34 -21.69 11.20
C ILE A 14 24.11 -20.49 11.75
N LYS A 15 25.43 -20.50 11.62
CA LYS A 15 26.31 -19.38 11.98
C LYS A 15 27.09 -18.97 10.76
N MET A 16 27.17 -17.67 10.52
CA MET A 16 27.87 -17.10 9.37
C MET A 16 28.47 -15.76 9.74
N ASP A 17 29.72 -15.55 9.32
CA ASP A 17 30.40 -14.26 9.37
C ASP A 17 30.58 -13.76 7.93
N TYR A 18 30.26 -12.49 7.69
CA TYR A 18 30.45 -11.84 6.40
C TYR A 18 30.67 -10.34 6.60
N SER A 19 31.20 -9.70 5.57
CA SER A 19 31.36 -8.25 5.52
C SER A 19 31.10 -7.75 4.11
N TYR A 20 30.64 -6.51 4.03
CA TYR A 20 30.47 -5.81 2.77
C TYR A 20 30.71 -4.32 3.00
N ILE A 21 31.03 -3.61 1.91
CA ILE A 21 31.13 -2.16 1.93
C ILE A 21 29.74 -1.62 1.67
N VAL A 22 29.23 -0.78 2.57
CA VAL A 22 27.94 -0.11 2.37
C VAL A 22 28.05 0.76 1.11
N PRO A 23 27.26 0.50 0.07
CA PRO A 23 27.29 1.32 -1.14
C PRO A 23 26.69 2.69 -0.86
N LYS A 24 27.06 3.70 -1.65
CA LYS A 24 26.36 4.99 -1.62
C LYS A 24 24.90 4.83 -2.08
N VAL A 25 24.71 4.09 -3.16
CA VAL A 25 23.40 3.74 -3.74
C VAL A 25 23.37 2.23 -3.95
N GLY A 26 22.49 1.53 -3.24
CA GLY A 26 22.30 0.08 -3.33
C GLY A 26 20.87 -0.25 -3.76
N SER A 27 20.57 -0.04 -5.04
CA SER A 27 19.29 -0.38 -5.68
C SER A 27 18.06 0.16 -4.95
N ASP A 28 18.14 1.40 -4.47
CA ASP A 28 17.10 2.09 -3.70
C ASP A 28 16.63 1.35 -2.43
N ARG A 29 17.47 0.47 -1.86
CA ARG A 29 17.12 -0.37 -0.69
C ARG A 29 18.06 -0.18 0.48
N THR A 30 19.35 -0.02 0.18
CA THR A 30 20.42 0.22 1.16
C THR A 30 21.33 1.32 0.63
N GLY A 31 21.89 2.14 1.50
CA GLY A 31 22.70 3.26 1.06
C GLY A 31 23.17 4.19 2.17
N HIS A 32 23.80 5.29 1.77
CA HIS A 32 24.06 6.38 2.68
C HIS A 32 23.92 7.76 2.03
N LEU A 33 23.41 8.70 2.83
CA LEU A 33 23.22 10.10 2.48
C LEU A 33 24.26 10.98 3.17
N THR A 34 25.06 11.68 2.39
CA THR A 34 25.93 12.75 2.89
C THR A 34 25.10 14.00 3.20
N THR A 35 25.09 14.42 4.47
CA THR A 35 24.43 15.64 4.95
C THR A 35 25.46 16.65 5.43
N LYS A 36 25.04 17.88 5.76
CA LYS A 36 25.94 18.89 6.33
C LYS A 36 26.54 18.49 7.69
N ASN A 37 25.91 17.56 8.41
CA ASN A 37 26.32 17.14 9.76
C ASN A 37 26.80 15.68 9.85
N GLY A 38 26.96 14.98 8.73
CA GLY A 38 27.48 13.62 8.67
C GLY A 38 26.72 12.71 7.70
N GLU A 39 27.07 11.44 7.70
CA GLU A 39 26.38 10.43 6.88
C GLU A 39 25.15 9.90 7.62
N ILE A 40 24.05 9.71 6.89
CA ILE A 40 22.91 8.90 7.31
C ILE A 40 23.00 7.56 6.58
N TYR A 41 23.29 6.49 7.32
CA TYR A 41 23.34 5.14 6.77
C TYR A 41 21.96 4.50 6.87
N ALA A 42 21.40 4.02 5.76
CA ALA A 42 20.15 3.27 5.70
C ALA A 42 20.47 1.84 5.29
N ILE A 43 20.35 0.90 6.23
CA ILE A 43 20.87 -0.46 6.09
C ILE A 43 19.72 -1.45 6.12
N ALA A 44 19.56 -2.14 5.01
CA ALA A 44 18.59 -3.20 4.82
C ALA A 44 19.18 -4.34 4.00
N GLN A 45 18.48 -5.48 3.97
CA GLN A 45 18.87 -6.67 3.19
C GLN A 45 20.32 -7.09 3.47
N TRP A 46 20.71 -6.92 4.73
CA TRP A 46 22.09 -6.93 5.16
C TRP A 46 22.47 -8.25 5.80
N TYR A 47 21.56 -9.21 5.92
CA TYR A 47 21.78 -10.53 6.51
C TYR A 47 21.17 -11.64 5.64
N PRO A 48 21.73 -12.87 5.66
CA PRO A 48 21.16 -14.00 4.93
C PRO A 48 19.77 -14.36 5.47
N LYS A 49 18.80 -14.49 4.56
CA LYS A 49 17.42 -14.92 4.86
C LYS A 49 17.18 -16.32 4.30
N MET A 50 16.43 -17.13 5.04
CA MET A 50 15.97 -18.44 4.54
C MET A 50 14.91 -18.23 3.46
N CYS A 51 14.96 -19.03 2.39
CA CYS A 51 13.91 -19.01 1.38
C CYS A 51 12.63 -19.66 1.92
N VAL A 52 11.48 -19.12 1.52
CA VAL A 52 10.16 -19.65 1.87
C VAL A 52 9.95 -21.00 1.18
N TYR A 53 9.43 -21.97 1.94
CA TYR A 53 8.85 -23.19 1.40
C TYR A 53 7.34 -23.11 1.53
N ASP A 54 6.62 -23.11 0.40
CA ASP A 54 5.16 -23.17 0.39
C ASP A 54 4.65 -24.45 -0.27
N ASP A 55 3.41 -24.81 0.06
CA ASP A 55 2.72 -25.99 -0.47
C ASP A 55 2.19 -25.81 -1.91
N VAL A 56 2.32 -24.60 -2.46
CA VAL A 56 1.87 -24.24 -3.81
C VAL A 56 2.98 -24.48 -4.85
N THR A 57 4.20 -24.05 -4.54
CA THR A 57 5.35 -24.04 -5.47
C THR A 57 6.63 -24.63 -4.89
N GLY A 58 6.64 -25.03 -3.62
CA GLY A 58 7.79 -25.60 -2.94
C GLY A 58 8.78 -24.53 -2.50
N TRP A 59 10.08 -24.80 -2.68
CA TRP A 59 11.15 -23.85 -2.32
C TRP A 59 11.20 -22.65 -3.26
N ASN A 60 11.10 -21.45 -2.71
CA ASN A 60 11.15 -20.19 -3.46
C ASN A 60 12.59 -19.68 -3.57
N THR A 61 13.35 -20.23 -4.51
CA THR A 61 14.80 -19.96 -4.67
C THR A 61 15.13 -18.95 -5.78
N LEU A 62 14.18 -18.11 -6.18
CA LEU A 62 14.42 -17.17 -7.27
C LEU A 62 15.52 -16.16 -6.87
N PRO A 63 16.59 -16.02 -7.67
CA PRO A 63 17.60 -14.98 -7.43
C PRO A 63 16.98 -13.58 -7.55
N TYR A 64 17.59 -12.58 -6.93
CA TYR A 64 17.17 -11.18 -7.02
C TYR A 64 17.74 -10.51 -8.28
N TRP A 65 16.88 -9.98 -9.15
CA TRP A 65 17.24 -9.37 -10.45
C TRP A 65 17.03 -7.85 -10.49
N GLY A 66 16.54 -7.24 -9.40
CA GLY A 66 16.40 -5.79 -9.26
C GLY A 66 14.97 -5.25 -9.27
N ALA A 67 14.05 -5.90 -9.99
CA ALA A 67 12.71 -5.36 -10.24
C ALA A 67 11.61 -5.87 -9.32
N GLY A 68 11.79 -7.03 -8.67
CA GLY A 68 10.80 -7.57 -7.73
C GLY A 68 11.34 -7.67 -6.31
N GLU A 69 10.45 -7.59 -5.33
CA GLU A 69 10.77 -7.68 -3.90
C GLU A 69 11.05 -9.12 -3.44
N PHE A 70 11.29 -9.26 -2.14
CA PHE A 70 11.63 -10.53 -1.51
C PHE A 70 10.39 -11.23 -0.97
N TYR A 71 10.39 -12.55 -1.00
CA TYR A 71 9.38 -13.36 -0.34
C TYR A 71 10.03 -14.05 0.87
N CYS A 72 9.58 -13.70 2.08
CA CYS A 72 10.28 -14.02 3.33
C CYS A 72 9.35 -14.65 4.36
N GLU A 73 9.89 -15.64 5.09
CA GLU A 73 9.24 -16.26 6.25
C GLU A 73 9.15 -15.30 7.44
N PHE A 74 8.18 -15.54 8.31
CA PHE A 74 8.03 -14.80 9.58
C PHE A 74 8.91 -15.39 10.68
N GLY A 75 9.44 -14.53 11.55
CA GLY A 75 10.16 -14.96 12.73
C GLY A 75 10.42 -13.86 13.75
N ASP A 76 10.94 -14.27 14.90
CA ASP A 76 11.42 -13.35 15.93
C ASP A 76 12.88 -12.99 15.67
N ILE A 77 13.16 -11.69 15.58
CA ILE A 77 14.50 -11.21 15.22
C ILE A 77 15.05 -10.37 16.37
N ASN A 78 16.17 -10.82 16.93
CA ASN A 78 16.98 -10.05 17.86
C ASN A 78 18.27 -9.65 17.15
N TYR A 79 18.59 -8.37 17.16
CA TYR A 79 19.82 -7.88 16.52
C TYR A 79 20.49 -6.80 17.36
N SER A 80 21.80 -6.69 17.19
CA SER A 80 22.63 -5.72 17.89
C SER A 80 23.52 -4.98 16.90
N VAL A 81 23.51 -3.65 16.97
CA VAL A 81 24.28 -2.79 16.06
C VAL A 81 25.28 -1.99 16.88
N THR A 82 26.57 -2.19 16.60
CA THR A 82 27.66 -1.44 17.28
C THR A 82 28.18 -0.35 16.35
N VAL A 83 28.08 0.90 16.79
CA VAL A 83 28.41 2.10 16.00
C VAL A 83 29.23 3.09 16.83
N PRO A 84 29.89 4.11 16.22
CA PRO A 84 30.51 5.20 16.99
C PRO A 84 29.54 5.81 17.98
N SER A 85 29.99 6.19 19.18
CA SER A 85 29.12 6.69 20.26
C SER A 85 28.37 7.98 19.92
N SER A 86 28.90 8.74 18.95
CA SER A 86 28.24 9.93 18.41
C SER A 86 26.97 9.62 17.60
N HIS A 87 26.75 8.38 17.16
CA HIS A 87 25.59 8.00 16.37
C HIS A 87 24.38 7.66 17.24
N ILE A 88 23.20 7.98 16.71
CA ILE A 88 21.90 7.41 17.12
C ILE A 88 21.54 6.31 16.12
N VAL A 89 20.99 5.19 16.61
CA VAL A 89 20.50 4.09 15.76
C VAL A 89 19.00 3.96 15.94
N MET A 90 18.27 3.96 14.83
CA MET A 90 16.86 3.57 14.76
C MET A 90 16.75 2.26 13.98
N GLY A 91 15.76 1.42 14.28
CA GLY A 91 15.59 0.16 13.59
C GLY A 91 14.23 -0.49 13.84
N SER A 92 13.95 -1.55 13.09
CA SER A 92 12.80 -2.43 13.30
C SER A 92 12.69 -2.91 14.75
N GLY A 93 11.53 -2.72 15.38
CA GLY A 93 11.21 -3.31 16.69
C GLY A 93 11.56 -2.46 17.91
N ALA A 94 11.45 -3.04 19.10
CA ALA A 94 11.67 -2.35 20.37
C ALA A 94 13.16 -2.16 20.66
N LEU A 95 13.54 -0.94 21.08
CA LEU A 95 14.86 -0.67 21.64
C LEU A 95 14.95 -1.23 23.08
N LEU A 96 15.87 -2.17 23.30
CA LEU A 96 15.96 -2.93 24.54
C LEU A 96 16.87 -2.29 25.61
N ASN A 97 17.79 -1.41 25.21
CA ASN A 97 18.78 -0.81 26.12
C ASN A 97 18.86 0.72 26.07
N PRO A 98 17.73 1.47 26.14
CA PRO A 98 17.73 2.93 26.02
C PRO A 98 18.61 3.63 27.09
N LYS A 99 18.72 3.05 28.29
CA LYS A 99 19.55 3.58 29.39
C LYS A 99 21.05 3.57 29.07
N GLU A 100 21.50 2.72 28.15
CA GLU A 100 22.91 2.59 27.76
C GLU A 100 23.28 3.49 26.59
N VAL A 101 22.31 3.89 25.76
CA VAL A 101 22.56 4.51 24.44
C VAL A 101 22.02 5.94 24.29
N PHE A 102 21.10 6.35 25.16
CA PHE A 102 20.56 7.71 25.23
C PHE A 102 21.11 8.47 26.44
N THR A 103 21.25 9.80 26.29
CA THR A 103 21.50 10.70 27.43
C THR A 103 20.30 10.75 28.36
N THR A 104 20.47 11.20 29.60
CA THR A 104 19.36 11.34 30.56
C THR A 104 18.22 12.21 30.01
N THR A 105 18.55 13.32 29.35
CA THR A 105 17.56 14.20 28.70
C THR A 105 16.77 13.48 27.61
N GLN A 106 17.46 12.71 26.76
CA GLN A 106 16.82 11.92 25.71
C GLN A 106 15.91 10.82 26.30
N GLN A 107 16.33 10.16 27.37
CA GLN A 107 15.50 9.16 28.07
C GLN A 107 14.21 9.76 28.63
N GLN A 108 14.29 10.96 29.23
CA GLN A 108 13.12 11.68 29.74
C GLN A 108 12.16 12.07 28.62
N ARG A 109 12.68 12.64 27.52
CA ARG A 109 11.87 13.01 26.35
C ARG A 109 11.26 11.79 25.67
N TRP A 110 11.98 10.66 25.62
CA TRP A 110 11.46 9.41 25.07
C TRP A 110 10.29 8.85 25.91
N ALA A 111 10.44 8.87 27.24
CA ALA A 111 9.36 8.48 28.15
C ALA A 111 8.16 9.44 28.08
N GLN A 112 8.39 10.73 27.86
CA GLN A 112 7.34 11.71 27.60
C GLN A 112 6.60 11.41 26.29
N ALA A 113 7.33 11.16 25.20
CA ALA A 113 6.78 10.84 23.88
C ALA A 113 5.87 9.61 23.93
N ALA A 114 6.27 8.57 24.65
CA ALA A 114 5.49 7.34 24.84
C ALA A 114 4.14 7.55 25.56
N ASN A 115 3.92 8.74 26.14
CA ASN A 115 2.68 9.11 26.81
C ASN A 115 2.05 10.40 26.25
N SER A 116 2.54 10.93 25.12
CA SER A 116 2.10 12.18 24.51
C SER A 116 1.48 11.93 23.13
N ASP A 117 0.29 12.49 22.89
CA ASP A 117 -0.31 12.54 21.55
C ASP A 117 0.39 13.58 20.65
N ALA A 118 0.99 14.62 21.25
CA ALA A 118 1.76 15.62 20.55
C ALA A 118 3.21 15.17 20.35
N THR A 119 3.83 15.62 19.26
CA THR A 119 5.25 15.40 18.96
C THR A 119 6.15 15.95 20.07
N VAL A 120 7.08 15.11 20.52
CA VAL A 120 8.16 15.47 21.45
C VAL A 120 9.48 15.37 20.71
N GLN A 121 10.25 16.46 20.73
CA GLN A 121 11.59 16.48 20.14
C GLN A 121 12.57 15.77 21.08
N ILE A 122 13.03 14.58 20.70
CA ILE A 122 13.99 13.78 21.46
C ILE A 122 15.39 14.39 21.34
N ARG A 123 15.76 14.76 20.11
CA ARG A 123 16.99 15.51 19.78
C ARG A 123 16.66 16.59 18.76
N THR A 124 16.87 17.84 19.16
CA THR A 124 16.54 19.03 18.36
C THR A 124 17.61 19.34 17.32
N VAL A 125 17.29 20.22 16.36
CA VAL A 125 18.23 20.75 15.36
C VAL A 125 19.49 21.36 16.00
N ALA A 126 19.34 22.10 17.11
CA ALA A 126 20.46 22.74 17.79
C ALA A 126 21.39 21.73 18.49
N GLU A 127 20.84 20.60 18.94
CA GLU A 127 21.59 19.54 19.62
C GLU A 127 22.36 18.63 18.63
N VAL A 128 22.12 18.72 17.32
CA VAL A 128 22.80 17.87 16.33
C VAL A 128 24.31 18.05 16.33
N THR A 129 24.79 19.27 16.56
CA THR A 129 26.23 19.59 16.60
C THR A 129 26.81 19.64 18.02
N ASP A 130 25.99 19.43 19.05
CA ASP A 130 26.44 19.45 20.44
C ASP A 130 26.96 18.07 20.88
N PRO A 131 28.25 17.92 21.24
CA PRO A 131 28.78 16.66 21.76
C PRO A 131 28.07 16.18 23.04
N ALA A 132 27.53 17.09 23.86
CA ALA A 132 26.78 16.73 25.07
C ALA A 132 25.42 16.10 24.77
N SER A 133 24.95 16.16 23.52
CA SER A 133 23.75 15.45 23.06
C SER A 133 23.97 13.94 22.91
N ARG A 134 25.17 13.41 23.14
CA ARG A 134 25.51 11.98 23.04
C ARG A 134 26.24 11.48 24.30
N PRO A 135 26.09 10.19 24.68
CA PRO A 135 26.84 9.62 25.79
C PRO A 135 28.36 9.71 25.59
N SER A 136 29.09 10.16 26.62
CA SER A 136 30.54 10.27 26.63
C SER A 136 31.23 9.04 27.26
N GLY A 137 32.54 8.89 27.03
CA GLY A 137 33.38 7.93 27.75
C GLY A 137 33.58 6.56 27.09
N LYS A 138 32.90 6.28 25.97
CA LYS A 138 33.15 5.11 25.11
C LYS A 138 33.30 5.54 23.65
N PRO A 139 34.19 4.91 22.87
CA PRO A 139 34.31 5.18 21.43
C PRO A 139 33.12 4.64 20.63
N THR A 140 32.47 3.58 21.11
CA THR A 140 31.31 2.95 20.47
C THR A 140 30.18 2.68 21.46
N LEU A 141 28.97 2.50 20.93
CA LEU A 141 27.78 2.07 21.64
C LEU A 141 27.13 0.91 20.87
N THR A 142 26.57 -0.05 21.60
CA THR A 142 25.81 -1.18 21.02
C THR A 142 24.33 -0.98 21.30
N TRP A 143 23.54 -0.87 20.24
CA TRP A 143 22.09 -0.76 20.29
C TRP A 143 21.47 -2.14 20.10
N LYS A 144 20.51 -2.51 20.96
CA LYS A 144 19.88 -3.83 20.95
C LYS A 144 18.40 -3.70 20.62
N PHE A 145 17.94 -4.47 19.66
CA PHE A 145 16.57 -4.43 19.19
C PHE A 145 15.94 -5.83 19.17
N ARG A 146 14.62 -5.88 19.34
CA ARG A 146 13.79 -7.08 19.14
C ARG A 146 12.52 -6.72 18.40
N ILE A 147 12.20 -7.46 17.35
CA ILE A 147 10.90 -7.46 16.69
C ILE A 147 10.35 -8.88 16.67
N GLU A 148 9.06 -9.03 16.91
CA GLU A 148 8.40 -10.34 16.96
C GLU A 148 7.54 -10.53 15.71
N ASN A 149 7.49 -11.77 15.22
CA ASN A 149 6.67 -12.18 14.10
C ASN A 149 6.82 -11.28 12.84
N ALA A 150 8.06 -10.95 12.50
CA ALA A 150 8.40 -10.08 11.37
C ALA A 150 9.15 -10.86 10.29
N ARG A 151 9.02 -10.41 9.04
CA ARG A 151 9.66 -11.06 7.88
C ARG A 151 11.04 -10.51 7.52
N ASP A 152 11.41 -9.35 8.06
CA ASP A 152 12.69 -8.70 7.82
C ASP A 152 13.02 -7.70 8.95
N VAL A 153 14.27 -7.22 9.01
CA VAL A 153 14.68 -6.06 9.81
C VAL A 153 15.63 -5.14 9.06
N ALA A 154 15.38 -3.84 9.20
CA ALA A 154 16.27 -2.79 8.74
C ALA A 154 16.63 -1.84 9.89
N TRP A 155 17.69 -1.07 9.69
CA TRP A 155 18.15 -0.09 10.67
C TRP A 155 18.86 1.07 9.99
N SER A 156 18.91 2.20 10.69
CA SER A 156 19.59 3.40 10.24
C SER A 156 20.43 3.99 11.35
N SER A 157 21.61 4.52 10.99
CA SER A 157 22.58 5.03 11.95
C SER A 157 23.14 6.37 11.47
N SER A 158 23.16 7.36 12.35
CA SER A 158 23.76 8.66 12.05
C SER A 158 24.07 9.48 13.29
N LYS A 159 25.12 10.30 13.21
CA LYS A 159 25.34 11.43 14.12
C LYS A 159 24.50 12.67 13.75
N ALA A 160 23.94 12.73 12.54
CA ALA A 160 23.23 13.89 11.99
C ALA A 160 21.73 13.93 12.31
N PHE A 161 21.18 12.90 12.97
CA PHE A 161 19.74 12.82 13.24
C PHE A 161 19.24 13.92 14.17
N VAL A 162 18.26 14.67 13.67
CA VAL A 162 17.13 15.19 14.45
C VAL A 162 16.19 14.00 14.70
N LEU A 163 15.63 13.92 15.90
CA LEU A 163 14.80 12.79 16.31
C LEU A 163 13.57 13.30 17.05
N ASP A 164 12.40 12.97 16.53
CA ASP A 164 11.10 13.32 17.07
C ASP A 164 10.27 12.06 17.31
N ALA A 165 9.39 12.07 18.32
CA ALA A 165 8.51 10.94 18.60
C ALA A 165 7.16 11.34 19.23
N ALA A 166 6.14 10.48 19.07
CA ALA A 166 4.85 10.57 19.76
C ALA A 166 4.21 9.18 19.95
N ARG A 167 3.30 9.05 20.91
CA ARG A 167 2.52 7.82 21.10
C ARG A 167 1.60 7.58 19.91
N ILE A 168 1.46 6.33 19.50
CA ILE A 168 0.40 5.84 18.60
C ILE A 168 -0.74 5.27 19.45
N ASN A 169 -1.98 5.63 19.11
CA ASN A 169 -3.20 5.20 19.78
C ASN A 169 -3.84 4.03 19.01
N LEU A 170 -3.47 2.81 19.39
CA LEU A 170 -4.02 1.60 18.77
C LEU A 170 -5.43 1.28 19.31
N PRO A 171 -6.34 0.70 18.49
CA PRO A 171 -7.70 0.35 18.89
C PRO A 171 -7.82 -0.46 20.19
N SER A 172 -6.89 -1.38 20.45
CA SER A 172 -6.86 -2.23 21.65
C SER A 172 -6.36 -1.51 22.91
N GLY A 173 -5.84 -0.29 22.78
CA GLY A 173 -5.14 0.43 23.85
C GLY A 173 -3.68 -0.02 24.07
N LYS A 174 -3.16 -0.95 23.25
CA LYS A 174 -1.72 -1.25 23.22
C LYS A 174 -0.92 0.01 22.89
N LYS A 175 0.26 0.12 23.51
CA LYS A 175 1.18 1.24 23.28
C LYS A 175 2.07 0.92 22.08
N SER A 176 2.15 1.87 21.14
CA SER A 176 3.17 1.92 20.10
C SER A 176 3.70 3.35 19.98
N LEU A 177 4.80 3.55 19.26
CA LEU A 177 5.49 4.84 19.15
C LEU A 177 5.74 5.20 17.69
N ALA A 178 5.31 6.39 17.28
CA ALA A 178 5.68 7.00 16.01
C ALA A 178 7.01 7.74 16.20
N VAL A 179 7.96 7.54 15.29
CA VAL A 179 9.29 8.15 15.35
C VAL A 179 9.68 8.67 13.98
N SER A 180 10.25 9.87 13.95
CA SER A 180 10.86 10.42 12.74
C SER A 180 12.32 10.76 12.98
N ALA A 181 13.21 10.19 12.15
CA ALA A 181 14.63 10.47 12.16
C ALA A 181 15.03 11.13 10.83
N HIS A 182 15.60 12.33 10.89
CA HIS A 182 15.87 13.08 9.66
C HIS A 182 17.06 14.02 9.83
N PRO A 183 17.68 14.47 8.72
CA PRO A 183 18.68 15.51 8.79
C PRO A 183 18.02 16.86 9.08
N VAL A 184 18.83 17.82 9.51
CA VAL A 184 18.38 19.19 9.80
C VAL A 184 17.88 19.91 8.54
N GLU A 185 18.34 19.51 7.36
CA GLU A 185 17.87 19.99 6.06
C GLU A 185 16.40 19.62 5.79
N SER A 186 15.89 18.57 6.44
CA SER A 186 14.53 18.07 6.29
C SER A 186 13.60 18.49 7.44
N ALA A 187 14.08 19.30 8.40
CA ALA A 187 13.34 19.65 9.62
C ALA A 187 12.20 20.69 9.42
N GLY A 188 11.98 21.16 8.19
CA GLY A 188 10.92 22.11 7.87
C GLY A 188 9.51 21.50 8.01
N ARG A 189 8.51 22.33 8.31
CA ARG A 189 7.10 21.91 8.37
C ARG A 189 6.52 21.50 7.02
N ASP A 190 7.14 21.95 5.93
CA ASP A 190 6.87 21.48 4.57
C ASP A 190 7.52 20.12 4.28
N SER A 191 8.17 19.48 5.25
CA SER A 191 8.93 18.23 5.10
C SER A 191 8.84 17.38 6.38
N TYR A 192 9.94 16.76 6.83
CA TYR A 192 9.98 15.83 7.97
C TYR A 192 9.79 16.48 9.34
N GLY A 193 9.67 17.81 9.43
CA GLY A 193 9.16 18.48 10.64
C GLY A 193 7.70 18.10 10.98
N ARG A 194 6.99 17.43 10.06
CA ARG A 194 5.69 16.77 10.29
C ARG A 194 5.79 15.23 10.24
N GLY A 195 6.99 14.66 10.19
CA GLY A 195 7.19 13.22 9.98
C GLY A 195 6.45 12.36 11.02
N VAL A 196 6.53 12.73 12.30
CA VAL A 196 5.78 12.03 13.38
C VAL A 196 4.27 12.14 13.22
N GLU A 197 3.75 13.27 12.75
CA GLU A 197 2.32 13.45 12.46
C GLU A 197 1.87 12.48 11.36
N TYR A 198 2.66 12.39 10.28
CA TYR A 198 2.37 11.50 9.16
C TYR A 198 2.45 10.02 9.56
N VAL A 199 3.54 9.61 10.24
CA VAL A 199 3.68 8.23 10.76
C VAL A 199 2.49 7.87 11.64
N LYS A 200 2.16 8.72 12.63
CA LYS A 200 1.07 8.47 13.57
C LYS A 200 -0.27 8.35 12.84
N ALA A 201 -0.56 9.27 11.92
CA ALA A 201 -1.83 9.27 11.20
C ALA A 201 -2.00 8.02 10.31
N SER A 202 -0.96 7.64 9.55
CA SER A 202 -0.98 6.42 8.72
C SER A 202 -1.24 5.18 9.57
N ILE A 203 -0.44 4.98 10.64
CA ILE A 203 -0.57 3.79 11.48
C ILE A 203 -1.94 3.72 12.18
N GLU A 204 -2.44 4.83 12.72
CA GLU A 204 -3.74 4.86 13.40
C GLU A 204 -4.90 4.62 12.42
N HIS A 205 -4.85 5.22 11.23
CA HIS A 205 -5.86 5.03 10.19
C HIS A 205 -5.98 3.56 9.79
N TYR A 206 -4.87 2.96 9.37
CA TYR A 206 -4.85 1.57 8.91
C TYR A 206 -5.15 0.56 10.02
N SER A 207 -4.69 0.84 11.25
CA SER A 207 -5.00 0.01 12.42
C SER A 207 -6.50 -0.05 12.71
N LYS A 208 -7.20 1.06 12.51
CA LYS A 208 -8.66 1.13 12.67
C LYS A 208 -9.39 0.48 11.50
N LYS A 209 -8.86 0.60 10.28
CA LYS A 209 -9.55 0.21 9.04
C LYS A 209 -9.43 -1.29 8.74
N TRP A 210 -8.25 -1.88 8.96
CA TRP A 210 -7.90 -3.22 8.44
C TRP A 210 -7.54 -4.22 9.54
N THR A 211 -6.40 -4.07 10.17
CA THR A 211 -5.98 -4.86 11.34
C THR A 211 -5.00 -4.05 12.16
N GLU A 212 -4.94 -4.27 13.46
CA GLU A 212 -4.11 -3.46 14.34
C GLU A 212 -2.61 -3.64 14.05
N TYR A 213 -1.87 -2.53 14.02
CA TYR A 213 -0.43 -2.53 13.86
C TYR A 213 0.26 -3.36 14.96
N PRO A 214 1.09 -4.36 14.60
CA PRO A 214 1.60 -5.33 15.56
C PRO A 214 2.89 -4.91 16.26
N TYR A 215 3.59 -3.89 15.75
CA TYR A 215 4.96 -3.58 16.16
C TYR A 215 5.00 -2.49 17.25
N PRO A 216 6.03 -2.53 18.13
CA PRO A 216 6.13 -1.60 19.26
C PRO A 216 6.47 -0.17 18.85
N MET A 217 7.03 0.02 17.65
CA MET A 217 7.40 1.32 17.09
C MET A 217 7.26 1.32 15.58
N ALA A 218 6.93 2.47 15.02
CA ALA A 218 6.92 2.78 13.60
C ALA A 218 7.89 3.94 13.37
N VAL A 219 8.96 3.71 12.59
CA VAL A 219 10.03 4.69 12.40
C VAL A 219 10.16 5.08 10.94
N ASN A 220 10.05 6.36 10.61
CA ASN A 220 10.45 6.82 9.28
C ASN A 220 11.82 7.49 9.33
N VAL A 221 12.63 7.25 8.31
CA VAL A 221 13.96 7.86 8.18
C VAL A 221 14.05 8.62 6.86
N ALA A 222 14.42 9.89 6.92
CA ALA A 222 14.74 10.70 5.75
C ALA A 222 16.16 10.37 5.24
N THR A 223 16.28 9.75 4.07
CA THR A 223 17.55 9.22 3.53
C THR A 223 17.67 9.44 2.02
N ASN A 224 18.70 8.87 1.39
CA ASN A 224 18.86 8.87 -0.08
C ASN A 224 17.99 7.83 -0.79
N ILE A 225 17.28 6.97 -0.06
CA ILE A 225 16.34 5.99 -0.60
C ILE A 225 15.00 6.69 -0.87
N GLY A 226 14.44 6.48 -2.07
CA GLY A 226 13.21 7.13 -2.52
C GLY A 226 12.01 6.77 -1.65
N GLY A 227 11.78 5.48 -1.49
CA GLY A 227 10.72 4.86 -0.70
C GLY A 227 11.07 3.38 -0.56
N MET A 228 11.11 2.86 0.66
CA MET A 228 11.33 1.44 0.91
C MET A 228 10.85 1.04 2.30
N GLU A 229 10.10 -0.05 2.33
CA GLU A 229 9.35 -0.56 3.44
C GLU A 229 10.06 -1.72 4.17
N TYR A 230 10.07 -1.68 5.50
CA TYR A 230 10.47 -2.82 6.33
C TYR A 230 9.55 -2.89 7.56
N PRO A 231 9.44 -4.06 8.22
CA PRO A 231 8.68 -4.18 9.46
C PRO A 231 9.15 -3.16 10.51
N GLY A 232 8.28 -2.24 10.93
CA GLY A 232 8.61 -1.26 11.97
C GLY A 232 9.46 -0.06 11.54
N ILE A 233 10.00 -0.03 10.32
CA ILE A 233 10.85 1.06 9.85
C ILE A 233 10.75 1.25 8.34
N VAL A 234 10.70 2.50 7.89
CA VAL A 234 10.65 2.86 6.47
C VAL A 234 11.72 3.89 6.14
N PHE A 235 12.25 3.80 4.92
CA PHE A 235 13.18 4.78 4.37
C PHE A 235 12.48 5.63 3.33
N CYS A 236 12.58 6.93 3.47
CA CYS A 236 11.89 7.89 2.61
C CYS A 236 12.85 8.95 2.10
N GLY A 237 12.62 9.46 0.89
CA GLY A 237 13.50 10.44 0.25
C GLY A 237 13.60 11.73 1.06
N TRP A 238 14.82 12.12 1.44
CA TRP A 238 15.06 13.26 2.35
C TRP A 238 14.62 14.62 1.82
N THR A 239 14.45 14.75 0.51
CA THR A 239 13.99 15.97 -0.18
C THR A 239 12.48 16.04 -0.35
N ALA A 240 11.72 15.02 0.07
CA ALA A 240 10.27 15.00 -0.05
C ALA A 240 9.63 16.15 0.73
N LYS A 241 8.61 16.77 0.14
CA LYS A 241 7.91 17.94 0.70
C LYS A 241 6.40 17.89 0.52
N ASN A 242 5.66 18.49 1.45
CA ASN A 242 4.20 18.63 1.43
C ASN A 242 3.52 17.29 1.13
N GLY A 243 2.62 17.24 0.14
CA GLY A 243 1.95 16.02 -0.29
C GLY A 243 2.88 14.90 -0.75
N SER A 244 4.10 15.21 -1.23
CA SER A 244 5.09 14.17 -1.55
C SER A 244 5.70 13.54 -0.29
N ALA A 245 5.90 14.32 0.79
CA ALA A 245 6.35 13.78 2.07
C ALA A 245 5.27 12.93 2.74
N TRP A 246 4.01 13.39 2.69
CA TRP A 246 2.86 12.58 3.12
C TRP A 246 2.77 11.30 2.31
N GLY A 247 2.72 11.42 0.98
CA GLY A 247 2.51 10.30 0.07
C GLY A 247 3.55 9.19 0.26
N VAL A 248 4.84 9.52 0.33
CA VAL A 248 5.88 8.50 0.55
C VAL A 248 5.80 7.88 1.94
N ILE A 249 5.63 8.68 3.01
CA ILE A 249 5.58 8.13 4.38
C ILE A 249 4.35 7.24 4.55
N ASP A 250 3.21 7.66 4.02
CA ASP A 250 1.96 6.90 4.07
C ASP A 250 2.02 5.62 3.21
N HIS A 251 2.58 5.70 2.00
CA HIS A 251 2.83 4.54 1.13
C HIS A 251 3.71 3.53 1.87
N GLU A 252 4.90 3.93 2.31
CA GLU A 252 5.82 2.97 2.93
C GLU A 252 5.26 2.32 4.20
N PHE A 253 4.46 3.06 5.00
CA PHE A 253 3.83 2.45 6.19
C PHE A 253 2.61 1.60 5.87
N GLY A 254 1.86 1.92 4.81
CA GLY A 254 0.76 1.08 4.34
C GLY A 254 1.25 -0.33 4.00
N HIS A 255 2.52 -0.46 3.59
CA HIS A 255 3.14 -1.76 3.40
C HIS A 255 3.26 -2.62 4.65
N THR A 256 3.05 -2.05 5.86
CA THR A 256 2.93 -2.87 7.06
C THR A 256 1.81 -3.90 6.92
N TRP A 257 0.72 -3.58 6.23
CA TRP A 257 -0.39 -4.51 6.02
C TRP A 257 -0.11 -5.49 4.88
N TYR A 258 0.39 -4.98 3.76
CA TYR A 258 0.73 -5.75 2.56
C TYR A 258 2.12 -5.31 2.16
N PRO A 259 3.18 -6.10 2.38
CA PRO A 259 3.18 -7.53 2.65
C PRO A 259 3.59 -7.89 4.09
N MET A 260 3.86 -6.91 4.97
CA MET A 260 4.54 -7.23 6.23
C MET A 260 3.66 -8.00 7.24
N ILE A 261 2.34 -7.89 7.14
CA ILE A 261 1.39 -8.72 7.91
C ILE A 261 0.83 -9.80 6.99
N VAL A 262 0.35 -9.45 5.80
CA VAL A 262 -0.15 -10.41 4.81
C VAL A 262 0.98 -10.72 3.85
N GLY A 263 1.74 -11.78 4.11
CA GLY A 263 2.98 -12.11 3.41
C GLY A 263 2.76 -12.65 2.00
N SER A 264 2.18 -11.89 1.08
CA SER A 264 2.06 -12.29 -0.32
C SER A 264 3.43 -12.50 -0.96
N ASN A 265 3.50 -13.35 -1.98
CA ASN A 265 4.73 -13.54 -2.76
C ASN A 265 4.95 -12.37 -3.73
N GLU A 266 5.48 -11.24 -3.22
CA GLU A 266 5.76 -10.03 -4.02
C GLU A 266 6.69 -10.32 -5.19
N ARG A 267 7.58 -11.32 -5.04
CA ARG A 267 8.50 -11.73 -6.09
C ARG A 267 7.75 -12.19 -7.33
N LYS A 268 6.55 -12.77 -7.21
CA LYS A 268 5.71 -13.25 -8.33
C LYS A 268 4.50 -12.36 -8.59
N TYR A 269 3.91 -11.80 -7.55
CA TYR A 269 2.63 -11.10 -7.58
C TYR A 269 2.74 -9.73 -6.90
N GLY A 270 3.73 -8.92 -7.30
CA GLY A 270 4.00 -7.60 -6.70
C GLY A 270 2.80 -6.64 -6.71
N TRP A 271 1.77 -6.92 -7.52
CA TRP A 271 0.52 -6.15 -7.50
C TRP A 271 -0.31 -6.35 -6.22
N MET A 272 -0.19 -7.51 -5.54
CA MET A 272 -0.84 -7.75 -4.25
C MET A 272 -0.21 -6.93 -3.13
N ASP A 273 0.97 -6.39 -3.39
CA ASP A 273 1.66 -5.53 -2.47
C ASP A 273 1.38 -4.07 -2.84
N GLU A 274 2.02 -3.62 -3.92
CA GLU A 274 1.98 -2.23 -4.38
C GLU A 274 0.58 -1.76 -4.73
N GLY A 275 -0.22 -2.64 -5.30
CA GLY A 275 -1.57 -2.32 -5.73
C GLY A 275 -2.57 -2.26 -4.60
N PHE A 276 -2.43 -3.13 -3.59
CA PHE A 276 -3.22 -3.05 -2.37
C PHE A 276 -2.86 -1.81 -1.58
N ASN A 277 -1.56 -1.51 -1.49
CA ASN A 277 -1.05 -0.33 -0.83
C ASN A 277 -1.58 0.95 -1.49
N THR A 278 -1.40 1.07 -2.81
CA THR A 278 -1.92 2.19 -3.61
C THR A 278 -3.40 2.44 -3.34
N PHE A 279 -4.21 1.38 -3.28
CA PHE A 279 -5.64 1.50 -2.98
C PHE A 279 -5.89 2.05 -1.56
N ILE A 280 -5.24 1.51 -0.53
CA ILE A 280 -5.47 1.96 0.85
C ILE A 280 -4.94 3.38 1.09
N ASN A 281 -3.90 3.82 0.38
CA ASN A 281 -3.36 5.20 0.46
C ASN A 281 -4.37 6.25 0.01
N THR A 282 -5.27 5.91 -0.91
CA THR A 282 -6.35 6.84 -1.31
C THR A 282 -7.30 7.13 -0.15
N LEU A 283 -7.55 6.13 0.71
CA LEU A 283 -8.47 6.24 1.85
C LEU A 283 -7.82 7.00 3.02
N SER A 284 -6.54 6.75 3.29
CA SER A 284 -5.78 7.50 4.29
C SER A 284 -5.67 8.98 3.89
N SER A 285 -5.36 9.26 2.63
CA SER A 285 -5.21 10.63 2.11
C SER A 285 -6.53 11.40 2.10
N ALA A 286 -7.65 10.71 1.88
CA ALA A 286 -8.98 11.30 1.98
C ALA A 286 -9.38 11.67 3.43
N GLU A 287 -8.90 10.91 4.42
CA GLU A 287 -9.19 11.14 5.85
C GLU A 287 -8.21 12.14 6.48
N PHE A 288 -6.95 12.11 6.08
CA PHE A 288 -5.87 12.87 6.71
C PHE A 288 -6.17 14.38 6.70
N ASN A 289 -6.24 14.98 7.90
CA ASN A 289 -6.52 16.40 8.12
C ASN A 289 -7.72 16.93 7.31
N ASN A 290 -8.81 16.16 7.26
CA ASN A 290 -10.02 16.47 6.49
C ASN A 290 -9.76 16.55 4.97
N GLY A 291 -8.90 15.67 4.46
CA GLY A 291 -8.57 15.57 3.05
C GLY A 291 -7.50 16.56 2.58
N GLU A 292 -6.54 16.92 3.45
CA GLU A 292 -5.41 17.81 3.12
C GLU A 292 -4.67 17.35 1.85
N TYR A 293 -4.58 16.03 1.65
CA TYR A 293 -3.91 15.41 0.51
C TYR A 293 -4.85 14.51 -0.31
N LYS A 294 -6.17 14.73 -0.21
CA LYS A 294 -7.16 13.94 -0.96
C LYS A 294 -6.91 14.06 -2.46
N GLU A 295 -6.87 12.91 -3.13
CA GLU A 295 -6.71 12.85 -4.57
C GLU A 295 -7.95 13.32 -5.34
N GLY A 296 -7.73 13.77 -6.58
CA GLY A 296 -8.80 14.12 -7.51
C GLY A 296 -9.55 12.90 -8.04
N VAL A 297 -10.71 13.12 -8.64
CA VAL A 297 -11.49 12.03 -9.26
C VAL A 297 -10.81 11.58 -10.55
N THR A 298 -10.54 10.27 -10.66
CA THR A 298 -9.97 9.66 -11.86
C THR A 298 -11.04 9.55 -12.96
N ASN A 299 -10.71 10.01 -14.17
CA ASN A 299 -11.54 9.77 -15.36
C ASN A 299 -11.18 8.41 -15.96
N MET A 300 -12.01 7.40 -15.71
CA MET A 300 -11.76 6.03 -16.13
C MET A 300 -11.93 5.82 -17.63
N HIS A 301 -12.66 6.68 -18.37
CA HIS A 301 -12.70 6.59 -19.85
C HIS A 301 -11.32 6.84 -20.46
N ASN A 302 -10.56 7.80 -19.91
CA ASN A 302 -9.19 8.06 -20.37
C ASN A 302 -8.27 6.86 -20.12
N ILE A 303 -8.46 6.18 -18.98
CA ILE A 303 -7.71 4.98 -18.62
C ILE A 303 -8.11 3.79 -19.49
N GLY A 304 -9.42 3.59 -19.72
CA GLY A 304 -9.98 2.59 -20.62
C GLY A 304 -9.44 2.70 -22.04
N ALA A 305 -9.42 3.92 -22.59
CA ALA A 305 -8.96 4.17 -23.95
C ALA A 305 -7.45 3.96 -24.15
N ARG A 306 -6.63 4.15 -23.10
CA ARG A 306 -5.16 4.19 -23.22
C ARG A 306 -4.45 2.96 -22.65
N VAL A 307 -4.99 2.37 -21.59
CA VAL A 307 -4.29 1.37 -20.77
C VAL A 307 -5.02 0.04 -20.74
N ILE A 308 -6.31 0.02 -20.40
CA ILE A 308 -7.04 -1.23 -20.17
C ILE A 308 -7.24 -1.98 -21.49
N GLY A 309 -6.78 -3.23 -21.55
CA GLY A 309 -6.80 -4.04 -22.77
C GLY A 309 -5.77 -3.65 -23.83
N ASN A 310 -4.89 -2.67 -23.56
CA ASN A 310 -3.83 -2.29 -24.48
C ASN A 310 -2.66 -3.30 -24.38
N PRO A 311 -2.25 -3.96 -25.49
CA PRO A 311 -1.15 -4.94 -25.49
C PRO A 311 0.23 -4.35 -25.22
N ALA A 312 0.38 -3.02 -25.17
CA ALA A 312 1.62 -2.36 -24.75
C ALA A 312 1.93 -2.58 -23.26
N PHE A 313 0.91 -2.86 -22.44
CA PHE A 313 1.02 -3.18 -21.03
C PHE A 313 0.86 -4.69 -20.81
N GLU A 314 1.78 -5.28 -20.07
CA GLU A 314 1.75 -6.70 -19.71
C GLU A 314 0.56 -7.04 -18.81
N ASN A 315 0.33 -8.33 -18.63
CA ASN A 315 -0.64 -8.81 -17.66
C ASN A 315 -0.13 -8.53 -16.23
N ILE A 316 -1.01 -8.08 -15.34
CA ILE A 316 -0.73 -7.80 -13.92
C ILE A 316 -0.21 -9.04 -13.16
N MET A 317 -0.58 -10.24 -13.59
CA MET A 317 -0.11 -11.52 -13.02
C MET A 317 1.29 -11.93 -13.49
N LEU A 318 1.92 -11.17 -14.39
CA LEU A 318 3.30 -11.41 -14.80
C LEU A 318 4.24 -11.09 -13.64
N ILE A 319 5.31 -11.86 -13.51
CA ILE A 319 6.36 -11.59 -12.53
C ILE A 319 7.02 -10.22 -12.79
N PRO A 320 7.32 -9.39 -11.76
CA PRO A 320 7.93 -8.07 -11.97
C PRO A 320 9.19 -8.08 -12.86
N ASP A 321 10.07 -9.08 -12.72
CA ASP A 321 11.27 -9.21 -13.56
C ASP A 321 10.99 -9.43 -15.06
N GLY A 322 9.80 -9.93 -15.38
CA GLY A 322 9.36 -10.14 -16.76
C GLY A 322 8.69 -8.90 -17.35
N MET A 323 8.41 -7.87 -16.54
CA MET A 323 7.77 -6.64 -16.99
C MET A 323 8.79 -5.68 -17.58
N LYS A 324 8.33 -4.85 -18.53
CA LYS A 324 9.09 -3.65 -18.90
C LYS A 324 9.09 -2.70 -17.71
N GLU A 325 10.27 -2.18 -17.37
CA GLU A 325 10.47 -1.26 -16.25
C GLU A 325 9.47 -0.09 -16.25
N GLN A 326 9.30 0.56 -17.40
CA GLN A 326 8.35 1.68 -17.57
C GLN A 326 6.87 1.31 -17.30
N ASN A 327 6.52 0.02 -17.32
CA ASN A 327 5.16 -0.46 -17.11
C ASN A 327 4.90 -0.89 -15.66
N ILE A 328 5.94 -1.03 -14.82
CA ILE A 328 5.82 -1.51 -13.43
C ILE A 328 4.85 -0.63 -12.63
N GLY A 329 5.00 0.69 -12.70
CA GLY A 329 4.13 1.64 -12.01
C GLY A 329 2.65 1.54 -12.44
N VAL A 330 2.38 1.15 -13.69
CA VAL A 330 1.00 0.95 -14.15
C VAL A 330 0.49 -0.43 -13.73
N ASN A 331 1.26 -1.48 -13.98
CA ASN A 331 0.79 -2.86 -13.81
C ASN A 331 0.68 -3.27 -12.34
N LEU A 332 1.63 -2.89 -11.48
CA LEU A 332 1.65 -3.31 -10.09
C LEU A 332 0.83 -2.38 -9.20
N TYR A 333 0.89 -1.06 -9.44
CA TYR A 333 0.28 -0.04 -8.58
C TYR A 333 -1.09 0.40 -9.14
N SER A 334 -1.07 1.18 -10.22
CA SER A 334 -2.23 1.94 -10.68
C SER A 334 -3.40 1.04 -11.10
N LYS A 335 -3.11 0.00 -11.88
CA LYS A 335 -4.14 -0.92 -12.41
C LYS A 335 -4.83 -1.70 -11.30
N THR A 336 -4.10 -2.12 -10.28
CA THR A 336 -4.71 -2.75 -9.11
C THR A 336 -5.56 -1.75 -8.35
N GLY A 337 -5.04 -0.56 -8.07
CA GLY A 337 -5.76 0.50 -7.37
C GLY A 337 -7.09 0.84 -8.04
N TRP A 338 -7.08 1.08 -9.35
CA TRP A 338 -8.29 1.32 -10.14
C TRP A 338 -9.27 0.14 -10.08
N GLY A 339 -8.77 -1.10 -10.16
CA GLY A 339 -9.60 -2.31 -10.05
C GLY A 339 -10.28 -2.42 -8.69
N LEU A 340 -9.56 -2.16 -7.60
CA LEU A 340 -10.12 -2.19 -6.25
C LEU A 340 -11.11 -1.05 -6.01
N HIS A 341 -10.87 0.15 -6.56
CA HIS A 341 -11.87 1.23 -6.57
C HIS A 341 -13.12 0.86 -7.37
N LEU A 342 -12.98 0.25 -8.55
CA LEU A 342 -14.14 -0.25 -9.31
C LEU A 342 -14.95 -1.24 -8.49
N LEU A 343 -14.29 -2.21 -7.84
CA LEU A 343 -14.96 -3.16 -6.96
C LEU A 343 -15.68 -2.46 -5.82
N ARG A 344 -14.99 -1.57 -5.12
CA ARG A 344 -15.52 -0.90 -3.93
C ARG A 344 -16.65 0.06 -4.26
N ASP A 345 -16.47 0.88 -5.27
CA ASP A 345 -17.33 2.05 -5.50
C ASP A 345 -18.41 1.74 -6.55
N GLN A 346 -18.16 0.81 -7.48
CA GLN A 346 -19.07 0.51 -8.60
C GLN A 346 -19.69 -0.89 -8.60
N ILE A 347 -19.12 -1.89 -7.90
CA ILE A 347 -19.63 -3.26 -7.96
C ILE A 347 -20.26 -3.67 -6.62
N LEU A 348 -19.46 -3.73 -5.55
CA LEU A 348 -19.86 -4.22 -4.24
C LEU A 348 -20.50 -3.14 -3.35
N GLY A 349 -20.05 -1.90 -3.48
CA GLY A 349 -20.28 -0.85 -2.49
C GLY A 349 -19.28 -0.94 -1.32
N ALA A 350 -19.02 0.21 -0.70
CA ALA A 350 -18.02 0.38 0.36
C ALA A 350 -18.20 -0.60 1.53
N ASP A 351 -19.43 -0.83 2.00
CA ASP A 351 -19.66 -1.66 3.18
C ASP A 351 -19.26 -3.12 2.96
N ARG A 352 -19.66 -3.69 1.82
CA ARG A 352 -19.38 -5.09 1.45
C ARG A 352 -17.90 -5.27 1.11
N PHE A 353 -17.33 -4.34 0.34
CA PHE A 353 -15.91 -4.37 0.00
C PHE A 353 -15.04 -4.21 1.24
N ASP A 354 -15.25 -3.18 2.07
CA ASP A 354 -14.41 -2.90 3.24
C ASP A 354 -14.53 -4.03 4.28
N TYR A 355 -15.69 -4.68 4.39
CA TYR A 355 -15.86 -5.89 5.18
C TYR A 355 -15.02 -7.06 4.62
N ALA A 356 -15.17 -7.36 3.33
CA ALA A 356 -14.48 -8.46 2.69
C ALA A 356 -12.95 -8.31 2.70
N PHE A 357 -12.46 -7.10 2.40
CA PHE A 357 -11.04 -6.78 2.42
C PHE A 357 -10.45 -6.89 3.84
N ARG A 358 -11.18 -6.41 4.85
CA ARG A 358 -10.78 -6.58 6.26
C ARG A 358 -10.74 -8.05 6.70
N GLU A 359 -11.73 -8.85 6.30
CA GLU A 359 -11.73 -10.29 6.61
C GLU A 359 -10.58 -11.02 5.91
N TYR A 360 -10.25 -10.69 4.66
CA TYR A 360 -9.05 -11.18 3.98
C TYR A 360 -7.79 -10.87 4.80
N THR A 361 -7.57 -9.60 5.15
CA THR A 361 -6.40 -9.16 5.92
C THR A 361 -6.26 -9.91 7.23
N LYS A 362 -7.37 -10.06 7.96
CA LYS A 362 -7.39 -10.76 9.25
C LYS A 362 -7.10 -12.25 9.10
N GLN A 363 -7.70 -12.92 8.11
CA GLN A 363 -7.54 -14.37 7.92
C GLN A 363 -6.14 -14.74 7.44
N TRP A 364 -5.51 -13.87 6.65
CA TRP A 364 -4.19 -14.06 6.06
C TRP A 364 -3.06 -13.34 6.79
N SER A 365 -3.34 -12.73 7.94
CA SER A 365 -2.31 -12.16 8.81
C SER A 365 -1.30 -13.25 9.22
N PHE A 366 -0.03 -12.96 8.95
CA PHE A 366 1.14 -13.82 9.17
C PHE A 366 1.07 -15.16 8.44
N LYS A 367 0.53 -15.13 7.22
CA LYS A 367 0.45 -16.26 6.28
C LYS A 367 0.82 -15.79 4.87
N HIS A 368 0.89 -16.73 3.95
CA HIS A 368 1.30 -16.50 2.57
C HIS A 368 0.17 -16.76 1.54
N PRO A 369 -0.75 -15.81 1.31
CA PRO A 369 -1.81 -15.99 0.33
C PRO A 369 -1.30 -15.94 -1.12
N THR A 370 -1.92 -16.75 -1.98
CA THR A 370 -1.85 -16.57 -3.44
C THR A 370 -2.90 -15.56 -3.92
N PRO A 371 -2.81 -15.07 -5.17
CA PRO A 371 -3.89 -14.31 -5.81
C PRO A 371 -5.28 -14.95 -5.68
N PHE A 372 -5.36 -16.28 -5.81
CA PHE A 372 -6.64 -16.98 -5.76
C PHE A 372 -7.21 -17.04 -4.34
N ASP A 373 -6.37 -16.98 -3.31
CA ASP A 373 -6.82 -16.85 -1.93
C ASP A 373 -7.47 -15.49 -1.69
N PHE A 374 -6.90 -14.43 -2.25
CA PHE A 374 -7.51 -13.10 -2.22
C PHE A 374 -8.87 -13.10 -2.93
N PHE A 375 -8.94 -13.59 -4.17
CA PHE A 375 -10.19 -13.65 -4.94
C PHE A 375 -11.28 -14.41 -4.19
N ARG A 376 -10.98 -15.62 -3.70
CA ARG A 376 -11.94 -16.41 -2.91
C ARG A 376 -12.36 -15.72 -1.61
N SER A 377 -11.45 -15.04 -0.94
CA SER A 377 -11.77 -14.33 0.31
C SER A 377 -12.73 -13.18 0.06
N MET A 378 -12.51 -12.42 -1.02
CA MET A 378 -13.40 -11.34 -1.44
C MET A 378 -14.78 -11.87 -1.83
N ASP A 379 -14.87 -12.90 -2.66
CA ASP A 379 -16.14 -13.51 -3.10
C ASP A 379 -16.96 -14.01 -1.91
N ASN A 380 -16.34 -14.81 -1.03
CA ASN A 380 -17.01 -15.43 0.11
C ASN A 380 -17.51 -14.39 1.11
N ALA A 381 -16.70 -13.39 1.43
CA ALA A 381 -17.06 -12.39 2.42
C ALA A 381 -18.04 -11.33 1.88
N ALA A 382 -17.94 -10.99 0.59
CA ALA A 382 -18.90 -10.09 -0.07
C ALA A 382 -20.24 -10.79 -0.37
N GLY A 383 -20.25 -12.12 -0.49
CA GLY A 383 -21.43 -12.92 -0.84
C GLY A 383 -21.82 -12.78 -2.31
N GLU A 384 -20.85 -12.62 -3.21
CA GLU A 384 -21.08 -12.43 -4.66
C GLU A 384 -19.99 -13.13 -5.47
N ASP A 385 -20.38 -13.72 -6.61
CA ASP A 385 -19.44 -14.33 -7.55
C ASP A 385 -18.80 -13.25 -8.43
N LEU A 386 -17.55 -12.90 -8.11
CA LEU A 386 -16.76 -11.91 -8.83
C LEU A 386 -15.82 -12.57 -9.86
N SER A 387 -16.01 -13.86 -10.18
CA SER A 387 -15.17 -14.59 -11.14
C SER A 387 -15.06 -13.88 -12.48
N TRP A 388 -16.13 -13.21 -12.93
CA TRP A 388 -16.11 -12.41 -14.15
C TRP A 388 -15.11 -11.26 -14.07
N PHE A 389 -15.03 -10.57 -12.94
CA PHE A 389 -14.16 -9.43 -12.70
C PHE A 389 -12.71 -9.87 -12.56
N TRP A 390 -12.44 -10.89 -11.75
CA TRP A 390 -11.10 -11.47 -11.60
C TRP A 390 -10.55 -11.96 -12.93
N LYS A 391 -11.41 -12.64 -13.71
CA LYS A 391 -11.04 -13.15 -15.02
C LYS A 391 -10.73 -12.03 -16.01
N SER A 392 -11.53 -10.96 -16.05
CA SER A 392 -11.35 -9.88 -17.03
C SER A 392 -10.20 -8.92 -16.68
N TRP A 393 -10.04 -8.60 -15.40
CA TRP A 393 -9.12 -7.55 -14.92
C TRP A 393 -7.74 -8.07 -14.52
N PHE A 394 -7.71 -9.17 -13.75
CA PHE A 394 -6.48 -9.70 -13.16
C PHE A 394 -5.89 -10.85 -13.97
N VAL A 395 -6.68 -11.88 -14.27
CA VAL A 395 -6.19 -13.06 -14.99
C VAL A 395 -5.94 -12.74 -16.46
N ASN A 396 -6.76 -11.87 -17.05
CA ASN A 396 -6.57 -11.40 -18.42
C ASN A 396 -6.38 -9.88 -18.45
N ASN A 397 -6.01 -9.36 -19.62
CA ASN A 397 -6.03 -7.93 -19.91
C ASN A 397 -7.14 -7.65 -20.92
N TRP A 398 -8.40 -7.84 -20.53
CA TRP A 398 -9.53 -7.59 -21.45
C TRP A 398 -9.85 -6.10 -21.53
N LYS A 399 -10.45 -5.71 -22.66
CA LYS A 399 -10.94 -4.35 -22.91
C LYS A 399 -12.41 -4.24 -22.56
N MET A 400 -12.85 -3.05 -22.14
CA MET A 400 -14.26 -2.71 -21.89
C MET A 400 -14.71 -1.65 -22.91
N ASP A 401 -15.90 -1.86 -23.49
CA ASP A 401 -16.60 -0.92 -24.37
C ASP A 401 -18.09 -1.30 -24.30
N GLN A 402 -18.91 -0.38 -23.81
CA GLN A 402 -20.36 -0.46 -23.89
C GLN A 402 -20.90 0.71 -24.71
N GLY A 403 -21.93 0.47 -25.50
CA GLY A 403 -22.51 1.51 -26.36
C GLY A 403 -24.03 1.52 -26.32
N ILE A 404 -24.62 2.70 -26.38
CA ILE A 404 -26.06 2.87 -26.64
C ILE A 404 -26.29 2.61 -28.12
N THR A 405 -27.11 1.62 -28.43
CA THR A 405 -27.40 1.20 -29.81
C THR A 405 -28.78 1.60 -30.30
N ASP A 406 -29.73 1.82 -29.38
CA ASP A 406 -31.10 2.16 -29.71
C ASP A 406 -31.82 2.79 -28.51
N VAL A 407 -32.68 3.78 -28.76
CA VAL A 407 -33.53 4.42 -27.73
C VAL A 407 -34.94 4.55 -28.31
N LYS A 408 -35.86 3.71 -27.84
CA LYS A 408 -37.22 3.61 -28.41
C LYS A 408 -38.30 3.90 -27.37
N PRO A 409 -39.11 4.97 -27.53
CA PRO A 409 -40.29 5.16 -26.70
C PRO A 409 -41.33 4.09 -27.04
N VAL A 410 -41.98 3.56 -26.00
CA VAL A 410 -43.06 2.59 -26.09
C VAL A 410 -44.36 3.29 -25.71
N LEU A 411 -45.27 3.41 -26.67
CA LEU A 411 -46.53 4.10 -26.50
C LEU A 411 -47.66 3.13 -26.19
N THR A 412 -48.52 3.51 -25.24
CA THR A 412 -49.83 2.88 -25.03
C THR A 412 -50.88 3.97 -25.19
N ASN A 413 -51.84 3.78 -26.09
CA ASN A 413 -52.88 4.77 -26.40
C ASN A 413 -52.33 6.17 -26.77
N GLY A 414 -51.20 6.23 -27.48
CA GLY A 414 -50.58 7.49 -27.92
C GLY A 414 -49.78 8.24 -26.85
N VAL A 415 -49.69 7.69 -25.63
CA VAL A 415 -48.89 8.24 -24.53
C VAL A 415 -47.68 7.35 -24.32
N VAL A 416 -46.50 7.94 -24.15
CA VAL A 416 -45.31 7.18 -23.75
C VAL A 416 -45.59 6.49 -22.42
N THR A 417 -45.21 5.23 -22.29
CA THR A 417 -45.37 4.45 -21.03
C THR A 417 -44.04 3.97 -20.48
N ARG A 418 -43.07 3.78 -21.37
CA ARG A 418 -41.66 3.56 -21.06
C ARG A 418 -40.80 3.91 -22.26
N THR A 419 -39.50 4.02 -22.05
CA THR A 419 -38.49 4.08 -23.11
C THR A 419 -37.56 2.88 -22.95
N ASP A 420 -37.43 2.08 -24.00
CA ASP A 420 -36.50 0.95 -24.06
C ASP A 420 -35.15 1.47 -24.59
N ILE A 421 -34.12 1.46 -23.72
CA ILE A 421 -32.76 1.91 -24.01
C ILE A 421 -31.88 0.67 -24.19
N THR A 422 -31.43 0.40 -25.40
CA THR A 422 -30.63 -0.80 -25.72
C THR A 422 -29.15 -0.49 -25.62
N VAL A 423 -28.47 -1.18 -24.70
CA VAL A 423 -27.02 -1.09 -24.50
C VAL A 423 -26.37 -2.38 -24.96
N ALA A 424 -25.32 -2.29 -25.76
CA ALA A 424 -24.51 -3.42 -26.19
C ALA A 424 -23.18 -3.44 -25.43
N ASN A 425 -22.72 -4.64 -25.07
CA ASN A 425 -21.37 -4.88 -24.56
C ASN A 425 -20.49 -5.34 -25.72
N LEU A 426 -19.65 -4.45 -26.21
CA LEU A 426 -18.93 -4.56 -27.49
C LEU A 426 -17.56 -5.24 -27.34
N GLU A 427 -17.03 -5.28 -26.13
CA GLU A 427 -15.74 -5.89 -25.79
C GLU A 427 -15.88 -6.95 -24.68
N ARG A 428 -14.78 -7.63 -24.35
CA ARG A 428 -14.80 -8.84 -23.50
C ARG A 428 -14.97 -8.59 -22.00
N MET A 429 -14.70 -7.40 -21.50
CA MET A 429 -14.81 -7.07 -20.06
C MET A 429 -16.23 -6.58 -19.75
N PRO A 430 -17.10 -7.43 -19.17
CA PRO A 430 -18.43 -6.98 -18.76
C PRO A 430 -18.32 -6.02 -17.57
N MET A 431 -19.23 -5.06 -17.48
CA MET A 431 -19.37 -4.13 -16.36
C MET A 431 -20.87 -3.83 -16.12
N PRO A 432 -21.28 -3.39 -14.91
CA PRO A 432 -22.61 -2.85 -14.70
C PRO A 432 -22.94 -1.72 -15.70
N ILE A 433 -24.20 -1.58 -16.10
CA ILE A 433 -24.63 -0.46 -16.93
C ILE A 433 -24.97 0.72 -16.01
N ILE A 434 -24.40 1.89 -16.26
CA ILE A 434 -24.72 3.15 -15.57
C ILE A 434 -25.26 4.13 -16.60
N LEU A 435 -26.52 4.55 -16.48
CA LEU A 435 -27.15 5.49 -17.41
C LEU A 435 -27.64 6.74 -16.67
N GLU A 436 -27.42 7.90 -17.27
CA GLU A 436 -28.20 9.11 -17.00
C GLU A 436 -29.31 9.22 -18.04
N VAL A 437 -30.55 9.38 -17.59
CA VAL A 437 -31.71 9.65 -18.46
C VAL A 437 -32.25 11.03 -18.13
N LYS A 438 -32.29 11.92 -19.12
CA LYS A 438 -32.88 13.25 -19.01
C LYS A 438 -34.19 13.32 -19.77
N THR A 439 -35.22 13.80 -19.11
CA THR A 439 -36.56 13.98 -19.68
C THR A 439 -36.81 15.42 -20.10
N LYS A 440 -37.86 15.64 -20.90
CA LYS A 440 -38.27 16.95 -21.39
C LYS A 440 -38.60 17.96 -20.27
N SER A 441 -39.04 17.49 -19.11
CA SER A 441 -39.30 18.35 -17.94
C SER A 441 -38.03 18.89 -17.29
N GLY A 442 -36.86 18.34 -17.64
CA GLY A 442 -35.59 18.59 -16.98
C GLY A 442 -35.26 17.63 -15.85
N ARG A 443 -36.13 16.64 -15.53
CA ARG A 443 -35.80 15.58 -14.58
C ARG A 443 -34.66 14.72 -15.14
N THR A 444 -33.69 14.43 -14.27
CA THR A 444 -32.56 13.55 -14.51
C THR A 444 -32.63 12.37 -13.56
N ASP A 445 -32.56 11.15 -14.10
CA ASP A 445 -32.55 9.90 -13.34
C ASP A 445 -31.26 9.12 -13.61
N MET A 446 -30.63 8.61 -12.56
CA MET A 446 -29.49 7.68 -12.66
C MET A 446 -29.99 6.24 -12.52
N ILE A 447 -29.68 5.41 -13.50
CA ILE A 447 -30.07 4.00 -13.54
C ILE A 447 -28.81 3.15 -13.49
N LYS A 448 -28.78 2.19 -12.58
CA LYS A 448 -27.71 1.19 -12.48
C LYS A 448 -28.29 -0.21 -12.68
N VAL A 449 -27.76 -0.94 -13.65
CA VAL A 449 -28.17 -2.32 -13.95
C VAL A 449 -27.01 -3.26 -13.61
N PRO A 450 -27.26 -4.34 -12.84
CA PRO A 450 -26.23 -5.31 -12.49
C PRO A 450 -25.54 -5.95 -13.71
N VAL A 451 -24.29 -6.38 -13.51
CA VAL A 451 -23.47 -7.03 -14.55
C VAL A 451 -24.08 -8.35 -15.05
N ASP A 452 -24.97 -8.98 -14.28
CA ASP A 452 -25.63 -10.26 -14.57
C ASP A 452 -26.37 -10.28 -15.91
N VAL A 453 -26.78 -9.11 -16.41
CA VAL A 453 -27.41 -8.99 -17.73
C VAL A 453 -26.52 -9.52 -18.85
N TRP A 454 -25.19 -9.56 -18.66
CA TRP A 454 -24.23 -10.04 -19.65
C TRP A 454 -23.99 -11.55 -19.60
N MET A 455 -24.52 -12.28 -18.60
CA MET A 455 -24.27 -13.73 -18.46
C MET A 455 -24.70 -14.54 -19.68
N ARG A 456 -25.74 -14.09 -20.39
CA ARG A 456 -26.28 -14.74 -21.60
C ARG A 456 -26.48 -13.80 -22.77
N ASN A 457 -26.10 -12.52 -22.63
CA ASN A 457 -26.42 -11.49 -23.61
C ASN A 457 -25.18 -10.67 -23.95
N THR A 458 -25.13 -10.18 -25.18
CA THR A 458 -24.20 -9.12 -25.62
C THR A 458 -24.92 -7.79 -25.83
N SER A 459 -26.24 -7.76 -25.65
CA SER A 459 -27.09 -6.57 -25.72
C SER A 459 -28.24 -6.70 -24.73
N TRP A 460 -28.60 -5.60 -24.06
CA TRP A 460 -29.63 -5.55 -23.04
C TRP A 460 -30.49 -4.30 -23.18
N ALA A 461 -31.81 -4.46 -23.14
CA ALA A 461 -32.76 -3.35 -23.16
C ALA A 461 -33.14 -2.93 -21.73
N VAL A 462 -32.63 -1.78 -21.29
CA VAL A 462 -33.01 -1.12 -20.04
C VAL A 462 -34.37 -0.46 -20.23
N ARG A 463 -35.36 -0.91 -19.45
CA ARG A 463 -36.74 -0.40 -19.50
C ARG A 463 -36.88 0.78 -18.55
N TYR A 464 -36.80 2.01 -19.06
CA TYR A 464 -37.03 3.22 -18.28
C TYR A 464 -38.53 3.54 -18.22
N MET A 465 -39.15 3.33 -17.06
CA MET A 465 -40.59 3.52 -16.88
C MET A 465 -40.94 5.00 -16.72
N GLY A 466 -42.00 5.45 -17.40
CA GLY A 466 -42.47 6.83 -17.30
C GLY A 466 -43.23 7.30 -18.53
N SER A 467 -44.05 8.34 -18.35
CA SER A 467 -44.82 8.96 -19.44
C SER A 467 -44.18 10.19 -20.06
N GLU A 468 -43.03 10.60 -19.53
CA GLU A 468 -42.30 11.76 -20.03
C GLU A 468 -41.40 11.37 -21.21
N GLU A 469 -41.35 12.26 -22.20
CA GLU A 469 -40.43 12.15 -23.33
C GLU A 469 -38.97 12.22 -22.85
N VAL A 470 -38.16 11.24 -23.24
CA VAL A 470 -36.71 11.22 -23.00
C VAL A 470 -36.02 12.06 -24.07
N ILE A 471 -35.21 13.03 -23.66
CA ILE A 471 -34.51 13.96 -24.56
C ILE A 471 -33.03 13.63 -24.72
N SER A 472 -32.41 12.99 -23.73
CA SER A 472 -31.05 12.48 -23.84
C SER A 472 -30.83 11.29 -22.91
N VAL A 473 -29.99 10.37 -23.35
CA VAL A 473 -29.44 9.29 -22.53
C VAL A 473 -27.93 9.40 -22.60
N THR A 474 -27.24 9.17 -21.49
CA THR A 474 -25.77 9.16 -21.47
C THR A 474 -25.29 7.97 -20.68
N LEU A 475 -24.46 7.14 -21.30
CA LEU A 475 -23.79 6.02 -20.68
C LEU A 475 -22.58 6.50 -19.89
N ASP A 476 -22.51 6.05 -18.63
CA ASP A 476 -21.46 6.36 -17.66
C ASP A 476 -21.09 7.87 -17.64
N PRO A 477 -22.05 8.75 -17.29
CA PRO A 477 -21.86 10.21 -17.35
C PRO A 477 -20.72 10.71 -16.45
N GLN A 478 -20.44 9.98 -15.37
CA GLN A 478 -19.39 10.30 -14.39
C GLN A 478 -18.04 9.70 -14.77
N LYS A 479 -17.96 8.91 -15.85
CA LYS A 479 -16.75 8.29 -16.38
C LYS A 479 -16.04 7.43 -15.34
N VAL A 480 -16.81 6.66 -14.59
CA VAL A 480 -16.32 5.81 -13.49
C VAL A 480 -15.98 4.40 -13.94
N LEU A 481 -16.40 3.99 -15.14
CA LEU A 481 -16.06 2.71 -15.76
C LEU A 481 -14.92 2.89 -16.78
N PRO A 482 -14.10 1.86 -17.04
CA PRO A 482 -12.97 1.93 -17.98
C PRO A 482 -13.40 1.85 -19.45
N ASP A 483 -14.44 2.60 -19.84
CA ASP A 483 -14.95 2.57 -21.21
C ASP A 483 -13.94 3.12 -22.20
N ALA A 484 -13.60 2.32 -23.21
CA ALA A 484 -12.55 2.65 -24.15
C ALA A 484 -13.02 3.50 -25.34
N ASN A 485 -14.32 3.72 -25.52
CA ASN A 485 -14.87 4.39 -26.67
C ASN A 485 -16.09 5.25 -26.32
N ALA A 486 -15.86 6.45 -25.77
CA ALA A 486 -16.94 7.36 -25.42
C ALA A 486 -17.81 7.88 -26.60
N THR A 487 -17.51 7.54 -27.86
CA THR A 487 -18.25 8.04 -29.04
C THR A 487 -19.62 7.37 -29.24
N ASN A 488 -19.86 6.24 -28.59
CA ASN A 488 -21.12 5.48 -28.65
C ASN A 488 -21.94 5.60 -27.33
N ASN A 489 -21.62 6.57 -26.47
CA ASN A 489 -22.23 6.71 -25.14
C ASN A 489 -23.50 7.56 -25.10
N THR A 490 -23.97 8.11 -26.23
CA THR A 490 -25.11 9.05 -26.28
C THR A 490 -26.04 8.76 -27.43
#